data_AF-A0A1F6NTG2-F1
#
_entry.id   AF-A0A1F6NTG2-F1
#
_cell.length_a   1.000
_cell.length_b   1.000
_cell.length_c   1.000
_cell.angle_alpha   90.00
_cell.angle_beta   90.00
_cell.angle_gamma   90.00
#
_symmetry.space_group_name_H-M   'P 1'
#
loop_
_entity.id
_entity.type
_entity.pdbx_description
1 polymer ?
#
loop_
_entity_poly.entity_id
_entity_poly.type
_entity_poly.pdbx_seq_one_letter_code
_entity_poly.pdbx_strand_id
1 'polypeptide(L)'
;MKWNRKQTEILRKYLTEYFKEHPCTDCGNDDIRVLDFDHNSNKFMGICQMVRNCYSMDAVKKEIKKCKVRCANCHRIKTFKERNFWKHKISN
;
A
#
# COMPACT_ATOMS: atom_id res chain seq x y z
N MET A 1 25.58 2.23 4.45
CA MET A 1 24.31 1.88 3.75
C MET A 1 24.36 2.49 2.36
N LYS A 2 24.79 1.72 1.34
CA LYS A 2 24.99 2.24 -0.02
C LYS A 2 23.62 2.49 -0.67
N TRP A 3 23.26 3.77 -0.81
CA TRP A 3 22.07 4.22 -1.51
C TRP A 3 22.18 3.85 -2.99
N ASN A 4 21.57 2.74 -3.40
CA ASN A 4 21.38 2.44 -4.82
C ASN A 4 20.20 3.28 -5.34
N ARG A 5 20.44 4.60 -5.48
CA ARG A 5 19.45 5.61 -5.89
C ARG A 5 18.70 5.22 -7.17
N LYS A 6 19.40 4.57 -8.11
CA LYS A 6 18.84 4.08 -9.37
C LYS A 6 17.76 3.01 -9.16
N GLN A 7 17.97 2.06 -8.25
CA GLN A 7 16.97 1.02 -7.97
C GLN A 7 15.72 1.61 -7.31
N THR A 8 15.90 2.55 -6.38
CA THR A 8 14.77 3.24 -5.74
C THR A 8 13.94 4.03 -6.76
N GLU A 9 14.57 4.71 -7.71
CA GLU A 9 13.88 5.44 -8.79
C GLU A 9 13.08 4.51 -9.70
N ILE A 10 13.68 3.38 -10.11
CA ILE A 10 13.01 2.34 -10.91
C ILE A 10 11.77 1.81 -10.18
N LEU A 11 11.91 1.47 -8.89
CA LEU A 11 10.80 0.98 -8.09
C LEU A 11 9.70 2.03 -7.91
N ARG A 12 10.06 3.28 -7.64
CA ARG A 12 9.08 4.39 -7.52
C ARG A 12 8.30 4.56 -8.82
N LYS A 13 8.97 4.57 -9.98
CA LYS A 13 8.31 4.63 -11.28
C LYS A 13 7.32 3.48 -11.46
N TYR A 14 7.74 2.26 -11.13
CA TYR A 14 6.85 1.09 -11.19
C TYR A 14 5.61 1.25 -10.27
N LEU A 15 5.80 1.70 -9.02
CA LEU A 15 4.69 1.90 -8.09
C LEU A 15 3.73 3.00 -8.57
N THR A 16 4.26 4.09 -9.14
CA THR A 16 3.43 5.17 -9.69
C THR A 16 2.54 4.66 -10.83
N GLU A 17 3.08 3.90 -11.78
CA GLU A 17 2.26 3.31 -12.85
C GLU A 17 1.26 2.29 -12.30
N TYR A 18 1.68 1.47 -11.32
CA TYR A 18 0.77 0.52 -10.67
C TYR A 18 -0.42 1.23 -10.03
N PHE A 19 -0.22 2.33 -9.30
CA PHE A 19 -1.31 3.06 -8.65
C PHE A 19 -2.28 3.74 -9.62
N LYS A 20 -1.81 4.16 -10.81
CA LYS A 20 -2.71 4.72 -11.84
C LYS A 20 -3.71 3.70 -12.37
N GLU A 21 -3.31 2.44 -12.44
CA GLU A 21 -4.15 1.34 -12.93
C GLU A 21 -5.02 0.70 -11.83
N HIS A 22 -4.67 0.94 -10.56
CA HIS A 22 -5.29 0.28 -9.41
C HIS A 22 -5.80 1.32 -8.41
N PRO A 23 -7.00 1.91 -8.62
CA PRO A 23 -7.61 2.80 -7.64
C PRO A 23 -7.99 2.06 -6.35
N CYS A 24 -8.44 2.81 -5.35
CA CYS A 24 -8.91 2.27 -4.08
C CYS A 24 -10.00 1.21 -4.29
N THR A 25 -9.78 0.00 -3.77
CA THR A 25 -10.70 -1.13 -3.95
C THR A 25 -12.08 -0.94 -3.31
N ASP A 26 -12.26 -0.03 -2.35
CA ASP A 26 -13.55 0.17 -1.67
C ASP A 26 -14.30 1.44 -2.12
N CYS A 27 -13.59 2.52 -2.46
CA CYS A 27 -14.23 3.80 -2.81
C CYS A 27 -13.85 4.33 -4.20
N GLY A 28 -12.97 3.65 -4.94
CA GLY A 28 -12.59 4.05 -6.30
C GLY A 28 -11.69 5.28 -6.41
N ASN A 29 -11.25 5.89 -5.29
CA ASN A 29 -10.32 7.01 -5.33
C ASN A 29 -9.03 6.63 -6.09
N ASP A 30 -8.62 7.47 -7.03
CA ASP A 30 -7.49 7.28 -7.94
C ASP A 30 -6.32 8.26 -7.65
N ASP A 31 -6.46 9.13 -6.66
CA ASP A 31 -5.40 10.04 -6.24
C ASP A 31 -4.28 9.24 -5.56
N ILE A 32 -3.20 9.02 -6.30
CA ILE A 32 -2.03 8.26 -5.87
C ILE A 32 -1.45 8.72 -4.52
N ARG A 33 -1.67 9.99 -4.12
CA ARG A 33 -1.15 10.54 -2.86
C ARG A 33 -1.84 9.95 -1.64
N VAL A 34 -3.07 9.44 -1.79
CA VAL A 34 -3.85 8.84 -0.70
C VAL A 34 -3.89 7.32 -0.76
N LEU A 35 -3.34 6.71 -1.80
CA LEU A 35 -3.35 5.26 -2.01
C LEU A 35 -2.21 4.56 -1.27
N ASP A 36 -2.56 3.45 -0.64
CA ASP A 36 -1.64 2.59 0.09
C ASP A 36 -1.87 1.11 -0.26
N PHE A 37 -0.83 0.30 -0.05
CA PHE A 37 -0.92 -1.16 -0.12
C PHE A 37 -1.46 -1.71 1.21
N ASP A 38 -2.76 -2.02 1.26
CA ASP A 38 -3.39 -2.76 2.35
C ASP A 38 -3.06 -4.25 2.27
N HIS A 39 -2.74 -4.85 3.41
CA HIS A 39 -2.35 -6.26 3.51
C HIS A 39 -3.33 -7.02 4.39
N ASN A 40 -3.57 -8.28 4.04
CA ASN A 40 -4.22 -9.24 4.91
C ASN A 40 -3.15 -10.21 5.46
N SER A 41 -2.70 -9.94 6.69
CA SER A 41 -2.02 -10.84 7.66
C SER A 41 -0.71 -11.57 7.31
N ASN A 42 -0.35 -11.86 6.06
CA ASN A 42 0.83 -12.69 5.69
C ASN A 42 1.97 -11.90 5.02
N LYS A 43 2.23 -10.69 5.52
CA LYS A 43 3.22 -9.77 4.97
C LYS A 43 4.62 -10.07 5.47
N PHE A 44 5.60 -10.10 4.57
CA PHE A 44 7.01 -10.16 4.94
C PHE A 44 7.53 -8.77 5.35
N MET A 45 7.23 -7.72 4.57
CA MET A 45 7.71 -6.36 4.84
C MET A 45 6.90 -5.28 4.11
N GLY A 46 6.90 -4.03 4.60
CA GLY A 46 6.28 -2.88 3.93
C GLY A 46 6.76 -2.69 2.50
N ILE A 47 5.89 -2.56 1.49
CA ILE A 47 6.32 -2.19 0.12
C ILE A 47 7.20 -0.93 0.16
N CYS A 48 6.78 0.13 0.87
CA CYS A 48 7.59 1.34 1.07
C CYS A 48 8.95 1.06 1.73
N GLN A 49 9.01 0.09 2.64
CA GLN A 49 10.25 -0.33 3.29
C GLN A 49 11.14 -1.14 2.34
N MET A 50 10.57 -2.01 1.51
CA MET A 50 11.29 -2.75 0.46
C MET A 50 11.89 -1.80 -0.58
N VAL A 51 11.15 -0.75 -0.97
CA VAL A 51 11.64 0.31 -1.87
C VAL A 51 12.81 1.08 -1.22
N ARG A 52 12.65 1.48 0.05
CA ARG A 52 13.70 2.18 0.80
C ARG A 52 14.96 1.33 0.96
N ASN A 53 14.79 0.02 1.14
CA ASN A 53 15.88 -0.95 1.29
C ASN A 53 16.40 -1.48 -0.05
N CYS A 54 15.98 -0.91 -1.19
CA CYS A 54 16.46 -1.25 -2.53
C CYS A 54 16.30 -2.74 -2.91
N TYR A 55 15.16 -3.35 -2.54
CA TYR A 55 14.88 -4.74 -2.92
C TYR A 55 14.80 -4.92 -4.45
N SER A 56 14.95 -6.16 -4.91
CA SER A 56 14.76 -6.49 -6.33
C SER A 56 13.32 -6.22 -6.76
N MET A 57 13.15 -5.87 -8.04
CA MET A 57 11.84 -5.65 -8.64
C MET A 57 10.91 -6.87 -8.45
N ASP A 58 11.45 -8.07 -8.62
CA ASP A 58 10.67 -9.31 -8.49
C ASP A 58 10.17 -9.55 -7.07
N ALA A 59 10.99 -9.23 -6.05
CA ALA A 59 10.56 -9.34 -4.66
C ALA A 59 9.42 -8.35 -4.37
N VAL A 60 9.53 -7.11 -4.84
CA VAL A 60 8.49 -6.10 -4.68
C VAL A 60 7.21 -6.51 -5.41
N LYS A 61 7.29 -6.99 -6.65
CA LYS A 61 6.14 -7.50 -7.42
C LYS A 61 5.44 -8.67 -6.73
N LYS A 62 6.22 -9.63 -6.20
CA LYS A 62 5.67 -10.78 -5.46
C LYS A 62 4.90 -10.33 -4.21
N GLU A 63 5.39 -9.32 -3.51
CA GLU A 63 4.71 -8.80 -2.32
C GLU A 63 3.47 -7.99 -2.70
N ILE A 64 3.52 -7.17 -3.75
CA ILE A 64 2.36 -6.40 -4.25
C ILE A 64 1.18 -7.31 -4.62
N LYS A 65 1.43 -8.50 -5.20
CA LYS A 65 0.37 -9.48 -5.51
C LYS A 65 -0.40 -9.97 -4.28
N LYS A 66 0.14 -9.80 -3.07
CA LYS A 66 -0.54 -10.13 -1.81
C LYS A 66 -1.30 -8.96 -1.20
N CYS A 67 -1.20 -7.78 -1.81
CA CYS A 67 -1.77 -6.54 -1.33
C CYS A 67 -3.02 -6.16 -2.12
N LYS A 68 -3.89 -5.38 -1.50
CA LYS A 68 -4.93 -4.62 -2.18
C LYS A 68 -4.57 -3.14 -2.16
N VAL A 69 -4.89 -2.40 -3.20
CA VAL A 69 -4.77 -0.94 -3.17
C VAL A 69 -5.99 -0.36 -2.47
N ARG A 70 -5.76 0.46 -1.46
CA ARG A 70 -6.81 1.10 -0.66
C ARG A 70 -6.36 2.48 -0.23
N CYS A 71 -7.27 3.45 -0.20
CA CYS A 71 -6.93 4.77 0.28
C CYS A 71 -6.82 4.81 1.83
N ALA A 72 -6.04 5.76 2.35
CA ALA A 72 -5.79 5.91 3.78
C ALA A 72 -7.08 6.03 4.62
N ASN A 73 -8.12 6.65 4.07
CA ASN A 73 -9.42 6.78 4.74
C ASN A 73 -10.14 5.43 4.85
N CYS A 74 -10.30 4.70 3.74
CA CYS A 74 -10.90 3.37 3.75
C CYS A 74 -10.09 2.40 4.62
N HIS A 75 -8.76 2.52 4.64
CA HIS A 75 -7.90 1.70 5.49
C HIS A 75 -8.16 1.96 6.98
N ARG A 76 -8.32 3.24 7.35
CA ARG A 76 -8.71 3.62 8.72
C ARG A 76 -10.11 3.10 9.05
N ILE A 77 -11.09 3.26 8.18
CA ILE A 77 -12.46 2.75 8.40
C ILE A 77 -12.47 1.23 8.62
N LYS A 78 -11.79 0.46 7.75
CA LYS A 78 -11.62 -1.00 7.92
C LYS A 78 -11.02 -1.34 9.27
N THR A 79 -9.91 -0.68 9.65
CA THR A 79 -9.26 -0.91 10.95
C THR A 79 -10.21 -0.64 12.11
N PHE A 80 -11.00 0.43 12.04
CA PHE A 80 -11.97 0.78 13.08
C PHE A 80 -13.13 -0.21 13.18
N LYS A 81 -13.58 -0.74 12.04
CA LYS A 81 -14.60 -1.80 11.97
C LYS A 81 -14.06 -3.12 12.55
N GLU A 82 -12.88 -3.55 12.14
CA GLU A 82 -12.27 -4.83 12.57
C GLU A 82 -11.91 -4.83 14.05
N ARG A 83 -11.44 -3.71 14.60
CA ARG A 83 -11.05 -3.60 16.01
C ARG A 83 -12.19 -3.16 16.93
N ASN A 84 -13.40 -3.03 16.40
CA ASN A 84 -14.60 -2.59 17.13
C ASN A 84 -14.37 -1.33 17.99
N PHE A 85 -13.66 -0.34 17.43
CA PHE A 85 -13.34 0.89 18.15
C PHE A 85 -14.62 1.71 18.42
N TRP A 86 -14.61 2.47 19.51
CA TRP A 86 -15.75 3.29 19.94
C TRP A 86 -16.27 4.25 18.84
N LYS A 87 -15.39 4.81 18.00
CA LYS A 87 -15.80 5.69 16.88
C LYS A 87 -16.65 4.96 15.83
N HIS A 88 -16.45 3.66 15.63
CA HIS A 88 -17.32 2.88 14.74
C HIS A 88 -18.72 2.71 15.33
N LYS A 89 -18.83 2.58 16.65
CA LYS A 89 -20.11 2.43 17.37
C LYS A 89 -20.97 3.70 17.35
N ILE A 90 -20.39 4.87 17.07
CA ILE A 90 -21.11 6.16 16.99
C ILE A 90 -21.63 6.43 15.56
N SER A 91 -21.00 5.82 14.55
CA SER A 91 -21.37 6.04 13.14
C SER A 91 -22.48 5.08 12.66
N ASN A 92 -23.08 4.29 13.55
CA ASN A 92 -24.23 3.41 13.31
C ASN A 92 -25.41 3.84 14.16
#